data_AF-A0A7V8Z8W9-F1
#
_entry.id   AF-A0A7V8Z8W9-F1
#
_cell.length_a   1.000
_cell.length_b   1.000
_cell.length_c   1.000
_cell.angle_alpha   90.00
_cell.angle_beta   90.00
_cell.angle_gamma   90.00
#
_symmetry.space_group_name_H-M   'P 1'
#
loop_
_entity.id
_entity.type
_entity.pdbx_description
1 polymer ?
#
loop_
_entity_poly.entity_id
_entity_poly.type
_entity_poly.pdbx_seq_one_letter_code
_entity_poly.pdbx_strand_id
1 'polypeptide(L)'
;MKEISARLLAFLAALLVSLCVALTAYHVSAQQQDKIEYGAVYDYGDGKAKFKVVSCKGNGKFDYCDVIYLNEYAPNGIGSRQQIYRSMVLDDISSGCKVKGGAAARTDENGQTGQSQEEALADNPKPNQSTTNSGTTGAVACSSSDPDSNGKNALERTLRGVIRRAWEKKAAEGSDGAVTITFQRFSVSAPRAWRPTATDAYSQADPKKPIYPVRTIFTTCTDYRTAITRRKMERLYDCFTHKNGGVQCTQVGRTAGLMEDEEQYIPKQ
;
A
#
# COMPACT_ATOMS: atom_id res chain seq x y z
N MET A 1 -70.89 25.64 19.63
CA MET A 1 -70.05 24.48 19.27
C MET A 1 -68.60 24.89 19.43
N LYS A 2 -67.75 24.20 20.16
CA LYS A 2 -67.91 23.16 21.17
C LYS A 2 -66.53 23.16 21.81
N GLU A 3 -66.50 23.25 23.13
CA GLU A 3 -65.29 23.29 23.94
C GLU A 3 -64.27 22.28 23.43
N ILE A 4 -63.20 22.77 22.81
CA ILE A 4 -62.03 21.95 22.52
C ILE A 4 -61.41 21.70 23.88
N SER A 5 -61.75 20.53 24.43
CA SER A 5 -61.38 20.06 25.75
C SER A 5 -59.90 20.30 26.01
N ALA A 6 -59.59 21.08 27.05
CA ALA A 6 -58.23 21.35 27.51
C ALA A 6 -57.40 20.07 27.75
N ARG A 7 -58.07 18.92 27.90
CA ARG A 7 -57.43 17.61 28.00
C ARG A 7 -56.77 17.17 26.69
N LEU A 8 -57.32 17.52 25.52
CA LEU A 8 -56.75 17.14 24.23
C LEU A 8 -55.44 17.91 23.93
N LEU A 9 -55.38 19.19 24.34
CA LEU A 9 -54.17 20.02 24.27
C LEU A 9 -53.08 19.53 25.23
N ALA A 10 -53.45 19.09 26.43
CA ALA A 10 -52.49 18.51 27.37
C ALA A 10 -51.90 17.17 26.87
N PHE A 11 -52.71 16.32 26.22
CA PHE A 11 -52.22 15.08 25.64
C PHE A 11 -51.29 15.30 24.43
N LEU A 12 -51.57 16.29 23.58
CA LEU A 12 -50.70 16.63 22.44
C LEU A 12 -49.36 17.23 22.88
N ALA A 13 -49.34 18.03 23.95
CA ALA A 13 -48.10 18.57 24.52
C ALA A 13 -47.22 17.47 25.14
N ALA A 14 -47.80 16.49 25.83
CA ALA A 14 -47.07 15.36 26.39
C ALA A 14 -46.47 14.44 25.31
N LEU A 15 -47.18 14.26 24.19
CA LEU A 15 -46.70 13.45 23.06
C LEU A 15 -45.53 14.11 22.32
N LEU A 16 -45.51 15.44 22.19
CA LEU A 16 -44.39 16.20 21.62
C LEU A 16 -43.14 16.16 22.51
N VAL A 17 -43.29 16.23 23.84
CA VAL A 17 -42.16 16.09 24.77
C VAL A 17 -41.60 14.67 24.75
N SER A 18 -42.45 13.65 24.63
CA SER A 18 -41.99 12.25 24.53
C SER A 18 -41.30 11.94 23.19
N LEU A 19 -41.65 12.63 22.10
CA LEU A 19 -41.01 12.44 20.79
C LEU A 19 -39.65 13.15 20.70
N CYS A 20 -39.43 14.24 21.45
CA CYS A 20 -38.13 14.92 21.51
C CYS A 20 -37.07 14.14 22.31
N VAL A 21 -37.45 13.24 23.21
CA VAL A 21 -36.48 12.41 23.97
C VAL A 21 -36.00 11.19 23.19
N ALA A 22 -36.73 10.75 22.16
CA ALA A 22 -36.34 9.61 21.33
C ALA A 22 -35.34 9.96 20.20
N LEU A 23 -35.04 11.25 19.96
CA LEU A 23 -34.17 11.70 18.86
C LEU A 23 -32.77 12.17 19.30
N THR A 24 -32.44 12.12 20.59
CA THR A 24 -31.09 12.48 21.11
C THR A 24 -30.22 11.28 21.45
N ALA A 25 -30.63 10.07 21.09
CA ALA A 25 -29.87 8.83 21.31
C ALA A 25 -29.23 8.24 20.04
N TYR A 26 -29.13 9.01 18.94
CA TYR A 26 -28.04 8.75 17.99
C TYR A 26 -26.78 9.30 18.60
N HIS A 27 -26.22 8.50 19.49
CA HIS A 27 -24.87 8.64 19.98
C HIS A 27 -23.96 8.96 18.79
N VAL A 28 -23.47 10.19 18.80
CA VAL A 28 -22.07 10.49 18.53
C VAL A 28 -21.28 9.29 19.02
N SER A 29 -20.90 8.42 18.10
CA SER A 29 -19.87 7.43 18.34
C SER A 29 -18.65 8.26 18.68
N ALA A 30 -18.42 8.41 19.98
CA ALA A 30 -17.21 8.98 20.52
C ALA A 30 -16.07 8.38 19.71
N GLN A 31 -15.35 9.24 19.00
CA GLN A 31 -14.11 8.88 18.34
C GLN A 31 -13.20 8.32 19.43
N GLN A 32 -13.24 7.01 19.60
CA GLN A 32 -12.29 6.30 20.43
C GLN A 32 -10.96 6.52 19.72
N GLN A 33 -10.20 7.50 20.25
CA GLN A 33 -8.90 7.90 19.75
C GLN A 33 -8.11 6.65 19.40
N ASP A 34 -7.70 6.58 18.14
CA ASP A 34 -7.02 5.43 17.55
C ASP A 34 -5.87 4.97 18.43
N LYS A 35 -5.98 3.76 18.96
CA LYS A 35 -5.03 3.13 19.88
C LYS A 35 -3.76 2.62 19.17
N ILE A 36 -3.38 3.26 18.06
CA ILE A 36 -2.18 2.95 17.30
C ILE A 36 -1.07 3.89 17.77
N GLU A 37 -0.14 3.36 18.54
CA GLU A 37 1.16 3.98 18.80
C GLU A 37 2.05 3.86 17.55
N TYR A 38 2.27 4.98 16.86
CA TYR A 38 3.23 5.06 15.76
C TYR A 38 4.65 4.96 16.29
N GLY A 39 5.55 4.35 15.51
CA GLY A 39 6.93 4.18 15.94
C GLY A 39 7.16 2.97 16.84
N ALA A 40 6.12 2.48 17.52
CA ALA A 40 6.18 1.38 18.46
C ALA A 40 6.28 0.01 17.78
N VAL A 41 6.93 -0.94 18.46
CA VAL A 41 7.00 -2.34 18.01
C VAL A 41 5.90 -3.15 18.70
N TYR A 42 5.02 -3.69 17.88
CA TYR A 42 3.97 -4.62 18.25
C TYR A 42 4.50 -6.05 18.18
N ASP A 43 4.40 -6.78 19.29
CA ASP A 43 4.90 -8.14 19.47
C ASP A 43 3.77 -9.04 19.97
N TYR A 44 3.54 -10.17 19.28
CA TYR A 44 2.55 -11.18 19.67
C TYR A 44 3.03 -12.06 20.83
N GLY A 45 4.32 -12.04 21.15
CA GLY A 45 4.89 -12.75 22.31
C GLY A 45 5.11 -14.25 22.13
N ASP A 46 4.63 -14.85 21.04
CA ASP A 46 4.71 -16.28 20.72
C ASP A 46 5.76 -16.61 19.64
N GLY A 47 6.69 -15.67 19.38
CA GLY A 47 7.67 -15.80 18.31
C GLY A 47 7.11 -15.56 16.90
N LYS A 48 5.84 -15.15 16.77
CA LYS A 48 5.30 -14.64 15.50
C LYS A 48 5.97 -13.33 15.07
N ALA A 49 5.69 -12.94 13.83
CA ALA A 49 6.19 -11.71 13.22
C ALA A 49 5.86 -10.48 14.08
N LYS A 50 6.85 -9.61 14.27
CA LYS A 50 6.64 -8.31 14.92
C LYS A 50 6.37 -7.27 13.85
N PHE A 51 5.69 -6.18 14.20
CA PHE A 51 5.51 -5.09 13.24
C PHE A 51 5.57 -3.73 13.89
N LYS A 52 5.84 -2.71 13.08
CA LYS A 52 5.88 -1.31 13.48
C LYS A 52 5.01 -0.50 12.55
N VAL A 53 4.07 0.25 13.11
CA VAL A 53 3.25 1.17 12.32
C VAL A 53 4.01 2.49 12.18
N VAL A 54 4.29 2.90 10.95
CA VAL A 54 5.06 4.11 10.64
C VAL A 54 4.14 5.31 10.54
N SER A 55 3.06 5.17 9.76
CA SER A 55 2.05 6.20 9.57
C SER A 55 0.76 5.55 9.09
N CYS A 56 -0.37 6.24 9.27
CA CYS A 56 -1.62 5.89 8.61
C CYS A 56 -2.14 7.13 7.86
N LYS A 57 -2.70 6.95 6.68
CA LYS A 57 -3.28 8.00 5.84
C LYS A 57 -4.71 7.64 5.45
N GLY A 58 -5.60 8.63 5.48
CA GLY A 58 -7.01 8.52 5.09
C GLY A 58 -7.97 9.18 6.11
N ASN A 59 -9.26 9.20 5.77
CA ASN A 59 -10.34 9.74 6.61
C ASN A 59 -11.47 8.69 6.78
N GLY A 60 -11.19 7.51 7.34
CA GLY A 60 -12.19 6.55 7.80
C GLY A 60 -11.91 5.07 7.48
N LYS A 61 -12.96 4.34 7.07
CA LYS A 61 -12.94 2.87 6.92
C LYS A 61 -11.92 2.33 5.90
N PHE A 62 -11.44 3.19 4.99
CA PHE A 62 -10.47 2.85 3.95
C PHE A 62 -9.06 3.39 4.24
N ASP A 63 -8.78 3.73 5.50
CA ASP A 63 -7.44 4.18 5.89
C ASP A 63 -6.43 3.07 5.66
N TYR A 64 -5.25 3.46 5.16
CA TYR A 64 -4.11 2.57 5.00
C TYR A 64 -3.00 3.00 5.93
N CYS A 65 -2.33 2.03 6.52
CA CYS A 65 -1.16 2.20 7.35
C CYS A 65 0.07 1.65 6.64
N ASP A 66 1.14 2.43 6.64
CA ASP A 66 2.48 1.95 6.32
C ASP A 66 3.00 1.16 7.53
N VAL A 67 3.17 -0.15 7.35
CA VAL A 67 3.62 -1.08 8.38
C VAL A 67 4.93 -1.71 7.96
N ILE A 68 5.89 -1.81 8.89
CA ILE A 68 7.15 -2.52 8.69
C ILE A 68 7.12 -3.80 9.52
N TYR A 69 7.16 -4.97 8.87
CA TYR A 69 7.29 -6.25 9.56
C TYR A 69 8.74 -6.53 9.93
N LEU A 70 8.99 -6.71 11.22
CA LEU A 70 10.29 -7.02 11.80
C LEU A 70 10.44 -8.54 11.99
N ASN A 71 11.64 -9.05 11.74
CA ASN A 71 12.01 -10.43 12.00
C ASN A 71 13.40 -10.49 12.66
N GLU A 72 13.85 -11.70 13.02
CA GLU A 72 15.14 -11.91 13.69
C GLU A 72 16.35 -11.38 12.90
N TYR A 73 16.25 -11.31 11.56
CA TYR A 73 17.30 -10.83 10.67
C TYR A 73 17.28 -9.30 10.47
N ALA A 74 16.18 -8.63 10.83
CA ALA A 74 16.00 -7.19 10.69
C ALA A 74 15.25 -6.58 11.90
N PRO A 75 15.81 -6.68 13.12
CA PRO A 75 15.12 -6.29 14.35
C PRO A 75 14.85 -4.78 14.47
N ASN A 76 15.62 -3.95 13.75
CA ASN A 76 15.63 -2.49 13.91
C ASN A 76 14.95 -1.70 12.77
N GLY A 77 14.14 -2.34 11.91
CA GLY A 77 13.25 -1.60 11.00
C GLY A 77 13.61 -1.57 9.52
N ILE A 78 14.58 -2.37 9.06
CA ILE A 78 14.79 -2.64 7.61
C ILE A 78 13.91 -3.82 7.15
N GLY A 79 12.75 -3.98 7.81
CA GLY A 79 11.80 -5.04 7.54
C GLY A 79 11.05 -4.87 6.22
N SER A 80 10.18 -5.83 5.89
CA SER A 80 9.28 -5.67 4.74
C SER A 80 8.26 -4.58 5.05
N ARG A 81 8.33 -3.45 4.34
CA ARG A 81 7.34 -2.37 4.41
C ARG A 81 6.15 -2.69 3.52
N GLN A 82 4.95 -2.58 4.06
CA GLN A 82 3.69 -2.87 3.38
C GLN A 82 2.64 -1.82 3.71
N GLN A 83 1.72 -1.58 2.79
CA GLN A 83 0.50 -0.81 3.05
C GLN A 83 -0.63 -1.77 3.39
N ILE A 84 -1.21 -1.61 4.57
CA ILE A 84 -2.23 -2.49 5.14
C ILE A 84 -3.41 -1.64 5.57
N TYR A 85 -4.64 -2.14 5.43
CA TYR A 85 -5.80 -1.43 5.95
C TYR A 85 -5.68 -1.20 7.46
N ARG A 86 -6.00 0.02 7.91
CA ARG A 86 -6.01 0.40 9.32
C ARG A 86 -6.84 -0.55 10.18
N SER A 87 -7.96 -1.04 9.63
CA SER A 87 -8.81 -2.01 10.30
C SER A 87 -8.10 -3.32 10.62
N MET A 88 -7.23 -3.82 9.73
CA MET A 88 -6.43 -5.02 9.98
C MET A 88 -5.36 -4.76 11.05
N VAL A 89 -4.73 -3.59 11.03
CA VAL A 89 -3.77 -3.20 12.07
C VAL A 89 -4.45 -3.15 13.45
N LEU A 90 -5.66 -2.60 13.52
CA LEU A 90 -6.43 -2.55 14.75
C LEU A 90 -6.88 -3.94 15.22
N ASP A 91 -7.28 -4.81 14.28
CA ASP A 91 -7.64 -6.21 14.57
C ASP A 91 -6.45 -6.96 15.18
N ASP A 92 -5.27 -6.86 14.56
CA ASP A 92 -4.01 -7.40 15.05
C ASP A 92 -3.69 -6.91 16.47
N ILE A 93 -3.79 -5.60 16.72
CA ILE A 93 -3.60 -5.01 18.07
C ILE A 93 -4.61 -5.56 19.07
N SER A 94 -5.89 -5.67 18.67
CA SER A 94 -6.96 -6.15 19.55
C SER A 94 -6.86 -7.64 19.86
N SER A 95 -6.29 -8.44 18.94
CA SER A 95 -6.13 -9.89 19.06
C SER A 95 -5.05 -10.33 20.06
N GLY A 96 -4.32 -9.37 20.66
CA GLY A 96 -3.33 -9.64 21.70
C GLY A 96 -1.91 -9.19 21.37
N CYS A 97 -1.70 -8.48 20.26
CA CYS A 97 -0.41 -7.87 19.96
C CYS A 97 -0.12 -6.71 20.92
N LYS A 98 0.96 -6.79 21.70
CA LYS A 98 1.29 -5.79 22.72
C LYS A 98 2.46 -4.93 22.28
N VAL A 99 2.40 -3.63 22.59
CA VAL A 99 3.56 -2.74 22.47
C VAL A 99 4.63 -3.21 23.46
N LYS A 100 5.81 -3.59 22.97
CA LYS A 100 6.94 -3.88 23.84
C LYS A 100 7.58 -2.55 24.25
N GLY A 101 7.58 -2.30 25.56
CA GLY A 101 8.10 -1.07 26.18
C GLY A 101 9.54 -0.78 25.80
N GLY A 102 9.72 -0.02 24.73
CA GLY A 102 10.88 0.79 24.45
C GLY A 102 10.42 2.23 24.52
N ALA A 103 11.05 3.03 25.39
CA ALA A 103 10.77 4.45 25.51
C ALA A 103 10.75 5.09 24.11
N ALA A 104 9.58 5.61 23.73
CA ALA A 104 9.43 6.35 22.49
C ALA A 104 10.37 7.57 22.55
N ALA A 105 11.40 7.58 21.71
CA ALA A 105 11.91 8.85 21.22
C ALA A 105 10.75 9.45 20.42
N ARG A 106 10.05 10.41 21.02
CA ARG A 106 9.13 11.30 20.30
C ARG A 106 9.97 12.01 19.24
N THR A 107 9.82 11.61 17.99
CA THR A 107 10.15 12.46 16.86
C THR A 107 8.89 13.23 16.53
N ASP A 108 8.86 14.47 17.00
CA ASP A 108 7.89 15.46 16.56
C ASP A 108 8.13 15.75 15.06
N GLU A 109 7.05 16.02 14.32
CA GLU A 109 7.08 16.44 12.91
C GLU A 109 7.78 17.80 12.72
N ASN A 110 9.12 17.82 12.74
CA ASN A 110 10.01 18.76 12.04
C ASN A 110 11.44 18.64 12.57
N GLY A 111 12.44 18.40 11.69
CA GLY A 111 13.83 18.67 12.03
C GLY A 111 14.90 17.78 11.39
N GLN A 112 15.50 18.29 10.29
CA GLN A 112 16.93 18.20 9.91
C GLN A 112 17.89 18.18 11.15
N THR A 113 19.11 17.64 11.20
CA THR A 113 20.15 17.20 10.24
C THR A 113 21.23 16.45 11.06
N GLY A 114 22.11 15.66 10.43
CA GLY A 114 23.37 15.24 11.07
C GLY A 114 24.22 14.31 10.20
N GLN A 115 25.25 14.88 9.57
CA GLN A 115 26.25 14.22 8.71
C GLN A 115 27.26 13.39 9.52
N SER A 116 27.81 12.34 8.90
CA SER A 116 29.21 11.95 9.07
C SER A 116 29.73 11.17 7.85
N GLN A 117 30.97 11.52 7.50
CA GLN A 117 31.83 11.20 6.35
C GLN A 117 32.04 9.69 6.10
N GLU A 118 32.00 9.19 4.87
CA GLU A 118 33.04 9.20 3.80
C GLU A 118 34.23 8.28 4.09
N GLU A 119 34.25 7.12 3.43
CA GLU A 119 35.49 6.40 3.09
C GLU A 119 35.32 5.68 1.74
N ALA A 120 36.26 5.95 0.84
CA ALA A 120 36.20 5.65 -0.58
C ALA A 120 36.68 4.23 -0.93
N LEU A 121 36.17 3.65 -2.04
CA LEU A 121 37.00 2.86 -2.96
C LEU A 121 36.37 2.67 -4.36
N ALA A 122 37.11 3.17 -5.36
CA ALA A 122 37.33 2.67 -6.73
C ALA A 122 36.16 2.19 -7.63
N ASP A 123 35.74 3.11 -8.51
CA ASP A 123 35.78 3.06 -9.99
C ASP A 123 35.55 1.73 -10.74
N ASN A 124 34.42 1.65 -11.47
CA ASN A 124 34.30 1.04 -12.80
C ASN A 124 32.95 1.43 -13.47
N PRO A 125 32.87 1.46 -14.82
CA PRO A 125 32.14 2.49 -15.56
C PRO A 125 30.62 2.22 -15.70
N LYS A 126 29.87 3.29 -15.48
CA LYS A 126 28.41 3.40 -15.57
C LYS A 126 27.96 3.46 -17.04
N PRO A 127 27.05 2.60 -17.53
CA PRO A 127 26.46 2.78 -18.85
C PRO A 127 25.40 3.90 -18.79
N ASN A 128 25.77 5.02 -19.39
CA ASN A 128 24.94 6.04 -20.03
C ASN A 128 23.57 6.35 -19.38
N GLN A 129 23.56 7.34 -18.48
CA GLN A 129 22.37 8.11 -18.17
C GLN A 129 21.94 8.85 -19.44
N SER A 130 20.78 8.47 -20.00
CA SER A 130 20.08 9.32 -20.94
C SER A 130 19.45 10.48 -20.17
N THR A 131 20.25 11.52 -19.96
CA THR A 131 19.78 12.88 -19.73
C THR A 131 19.36 13.44 -21.08
N THR A 132 18.06 13.57 -21.28
CA THR A 132 17.52 14.52 -22.24
C THR A 132 16.48 15.37 -21.52
N ASN A 133 16.96 16.39 -20.82
CA ASN A 133 16.17 17.60 -20.62
C ASN A 133 16.28 18.40 -21.91
N SER A 134 15.21 18.42 -22.70
CA SER A 134 14.98 19.47 -23.69
C SER A 134 13.66 20.13 -23.34
N GLY A 135 13.73 21.44 -23.10
CA GLY A 135 12.60 22.29 -22.84
C GLY A 135 11.56 22.16 -23.94
N THR A 136 10.36 21.77 -23.55
CA THR A 136 9.16 22.04 -24.31
C THR A 136 8.10 22.32 -23.27
N THR A 137 7.57 23.54 -23.25
CA THR A 137 6.37 23.96 -22.53
C THR A 137 5.15 23.29 -23.17
N GLY A 138 5.20 21.97 -23.29
CA GLY A 138 4.10 21.11 -23.71
C GLY A 138 3.41 20.55 -22.49
N ALA A 139 2.10 20.33 -22.57
CA ALA A 139 1.32 19.68 -21.53
C ALA A 139 2.00 18.35 -21.14
N VAL A 140 2.53 18.27 -19.92
CA VAL A 140 3.15 17.04 -19.42
C VAL A 140 2.01 16.08 -19.13
N ALA A 141 2.01 14.91 -19.76
CA ALA A 141 1.04 13.84 -19.57
C ALA A 141 1.77 12.51 -19.31
N CYS A 142 1.13 11.59 -18.61
CA CYS A 142 1.62 10.21 -18.52
C CYS A 142 1.50 9.50 -19.87
N SER A 143 2.53 8.73 -20.26
CA SER A 143 2.43 7.83 -21.40
C SER A 143 1.46 6.68 -21.10
N SER A 144 0.83 6.14 -22.13
CA SER A 144 0.06 4.89 -22.01
C SER A 144 0.93 3.76 -21.43
N SER A 145 0.30 2.84 -20.70
CA SER A 145 1.01 1.65 -20.22
C SER A 145 1.57 0.82 -21.37
N ASP A 146 2.68 0.13 -21.10
CA ASP A 146 3.26 -0.81 -22.05
C ASP A 146 2.26 -1.90 -22.42
N PRO A 147 2.10 -2.23 -23.72
CA PRO A 147 1.27 -3.35 -24.11
C PRO A 147 1.94 -4.67 -23.74
N ASP A 148 1.10 -5.67 -23.41
CA ASP A 148 1.56 -7.01 -23.03
C ASP A 148 2.33 -7.69 -24.17
N SER A 149 2.06 -7.31 -25.43
CA SER A 149 2.74 -7.81 -26.63
C SER A 149 4.24 -7.55 -26.67
N ASN A 150 4.75 -6.63 -25.84
CA ASN A 150 6.18 -6.37 -25.69
C ASN A 150 6.94 -7.53 -24.99
N GLY A 151 6.23 -8.54 -24.46
CA GLY A 151 6.84 -9.75 -23.93
C GLY A 151 7.48 -10.62 -25.02
N LYS A 152 8.67 -11.15 -24.73
CA LYS A 152 9.50 -11.94 -25.68
C LYS A 152 8.85 -13.25 -26.13
N ASN A 153 8.03 -13.86 -25.27
CA ASN A 153 7.33 -15.11 -25.54
C ASN A 153 5.94 -15.09 -24.88
N ALA A 154 5.10 -16.08 -25.18
CA ALA A 154 3.73 -16.15 -24.68
C ALA A 154 3.65 -16.08 -23.14
N LEU A 155 4.54 -16.79 -22.44
CA LEU A 155 4.60 -16.75 -20.97
C LEU A 155 4.89 -15.34 -20.47
N GLU A 156 5.93 -14.68 -20.98
CA GLU A 156 6.29 -13.32 -20.59
C GLU A 156 5.16 -12.33 -20.86
N ARG A 157 4.46 -12.44 -21.99
CA ARG A 157 3.29 -11.60 -22.31
C ARG A 157 2.18 -11.77 -21.28
N THR A 158 1.87 -13.02 -20.89
CA THR A 158 0.88 -13.31 -19.85
C THR A 158 1.30 -12.71 -18.50
N LEU A 159 2.55 -12.91 -18.07
CA LEU A 159 3.04 -12.42 -16.78
C LEU A 159 3.11 -10.89 -16.73
N ARG A 160 3.53 -10.23 -17.82
CA ARG A 160 3.48 -8.77 -17.97
C ARG A 160 2.07 -8.26 -17.79
N GLY A 161 1.08 -8.89 -18.42
CA GLY A 161 -0.32 -8.50 -18.28
C GLY A 161 -0.87 -8.65 -16.86
N VAL A 162 -0.50 -9.73 -16.15
CA VAL A 162 -0.89 -9.90 -14.74
C VAL A 162 -0.29 -8.80 -13.85
N ILE A 163 1.01 -8.55 -13.98
CA ILE A 163 1.70 -7.52 -13.18
C ILE A 163 1.20 -6.13 -13.54
N ARG A 164 1.03 -5.82 -14.84
CA ARG A 164 0.47 -4.54 -15.30
C ARG A 164 -0.89 -4.26 -14.67
N ARG A 165 -1.82 -5.23 -14.68
CA ARG A 165 -3.15 -5.06 -14.06
C ARG A 165 -3.11 -4.84 -12.55
N ALA A 166 -2.05 -5.28 -11.86
CA ALA A 166 -1.89 -5.01 -10.44
C ALA A 166 -1.65 -3.51 -10.16
N TRP A 167 -0.87 -2.85 -11.03
CA TRP A 167 -0.42 -1.46 -10.86
C TRP A 167 -1.23 -0.44 -11.65
N GLU A 168 -1.63 -0.76 -12.87
CA GLU A 168 -2.44 0.12 -13.72
C GLU A 168 -3.82 0.31 -13.08
N LYS A 169 -4.24 1.57 -12.96
CA LYS A 169 -5.54 1.96 -12.42
C LYS A 169 -6.15 3.03 -13.31
N LYS A 170 -7.43 2.86 -13.63
CA LYS A 170 -8.21 3.97 -14.17
C LYS A 170 -8.47 4.97 -13.05
N ALA A 171 -8.55 6.25 -13.41
CA ALA A 171 -9.10 7.24 -12.49
C ALA A 171 -10.54 6.86 -12.13
N ALA A 172 -10.93 7.08 -10.88
CA ALA A 172 -12.33 6.95 -10.48
C ALA A 172 -13.17 7.98 -11.23
N GLU A 173 -14.47 7.72 -11.39
CA GLU A 173 -15.37 8.65 -12.05
C GLU A 173 -15.34 10.03 -11.35
N GLY A 174 -15.17 11.09 -12.13
CA GLY A 174 -15.03 12.47 -11.61
C GLY A 174 -13.70 12.79 -10.92
N SER A 175 -12.77 11.84 -10.84
CA SER A 175 -11.43 12.01 -10.23
C SER A 175 -10.33 12.04 -11.29
N ASP A 176 -9.15 12.54 -10.93
CA ASP A 176 -7.91 12.36 -11.67
C ASP A 176 -7.08 11.20 -11.05
N GLY A 177 -5.82 11.04 -11.47
CA GLY A 177 -4.93 10.05 -10.89
C GLY A 177 -5.00 8.68 -11.56
N ALA A 178 -5.24 8.64 -12.88
CA ALA A 178 -5.02 7.42 -13.64
C ALA A 178 -3.55 7.00 -13.53
N VAL A 179 -3.30 5.72 -13.27
CA VAL A 179 -1.96 5.15 -13.12
C VAL A 179 -1.64 4.33 -14.35
N THR A 180 -0.57 4.69 -15.05
CA THR A 180 0.04 3.90 -16.13
C THR A 180 1.34 3.26 -15.67
N ILE A 181 1.81 2.25 -16.40
CA ILE A 181 3.03 1.50 -16.08
C ILE A 181 3.86 1.22 -17.33
N THR A 182 5.16 1.49 -17.24
CA THR A 182 6.16 1.20 -18.29
C THR A 182 7.25 0.31 -17.72
N PHE A 183 7.57 -0.80 -18.38
CA PHE A 183 8.60 -1.73 -17.93
C PHE A 183 9.94 -1.41 -18.58
N GLN A 184 10.96 -1.08 -17.78
CA GLN A 184 12.33 -0.97 -18.27
C GLN A 184 13.04 -2.32 -18.32
N ARG A 185 12.72 -3.22 -17.38
CA ARG A 185 13.26 -4.58 -17.35
C ARG A 185 12.20 -5.57 -16.93
N PHE A 186 12.14 -6.71 -17.62
CA PHE A 186 11.29 -7.83 -17.27
C PHE A 186 12.06 -9.13 -17.47
N SER A 187 12.26 -9.89 -16.40
CA SER A 187 13.04 -11.12 -16.42
C SER A 187 12.27 -12.23 -15.73
N VAL A 188 11.95 -13.28 -16.48
CA VAL A 188 11.37 -14.52 -15.96
C VAL A 188 12.51 -15.51 -15.72
N SER A 189 12.63 -15.99 -14.48
CA SER A 189 13.65 -16.97 -14.10
C SER A 189 13.18 -18.40 -14.39
N ALA A 190 14.08 -19.37 -14.19
CA ALA A 190 13.76 -20.78 -14.34
C ALA A 190 12.57 -21.18 -13.44
N PRO A 191 11.64 -22.01 -13.93
CA PRO A 191 10.52 -22.48 -13.13
C PRO A 191 11.00 -23.32 -11.96
N ARG A 192 10.31 -23.20 -10.82
CA ARG A 192 10.52 -24.06 -9.64
C ARG A 192 9.23 -24.79 -9.29
N ALA A 193 9.36 -25.98 -8.72
CA ALA A 193 8.20 -26.68 -8.17
C ALA A 193 7.57 -25.86 -7.03
N TRP A 194 6.23 -25.94 -6.92
CA TRP A 194 5.55 -25.48 -5.72
C TRP A 194 6.04 -26.30 -4.53
N ARG A 195 6.39 -25.62 -3.44
CA ARG A 195 6.75 -26.25 -2.17
C ARG A 195 5.84 -25.65 -1.12
N PRO A 196 5.01 -26.45 -0.43
CA PRO A 196 4.25 -25.94 0.70
C PRO A 196 5.24 -25.45 1.74
N THR A 197 5.30 -24.14 1.94
CA THR A 197 5.93 -23.56 3.12
C THR A 197 4.85 -23.32 4.15
N ALA A 198 5.21 -23.25 5.43
CA ALA A 198 4.25 -22.96 6.52
C ALA A 198 3.58 -21.58 6.39
N THR A 199 4.02 -20.74 5.45
CA THR A 199 3.46 -19.43 5.15
C THR A 199 2.51 -19.53 3.96
N ASP A 200 1.22 -19.23 4.19
CA ASP A 200 0.08 -19.38 3.25
C ASP A 200 0.15 -18.57 1.94
N ALA A 201 1.26 -17.90 1.63
CA ALA A 201 1.41 -17.03 0.46
C ALA A 201 1.14 -17.74 -0.89
N TYR A 202 1.20 -19.08 -0.91
CA TYR A 202 0.93 -19.90 -2.10
C TYR A 202 -0.19 -20.94 -1.88
N SER A 203 -1.05 -20.75 -0.88
CA SER A 203 -2.19 -21.64 -0.60
C SER A 203 -3.14 -21.80 -1.79
N GLN A 204 -3.15 -20.82 -2.69
CA GLN A 204 -3.99 -20.77 -3.89
C GLN A 204 -3.32 -21.30 -5.17
N ALA A 205 -2.03 -21.65 -5.11
CA ALA A 205 -1.31 -22.17 -6.27
C ALA A 205 -1.70 -23.63 -6.58
N ASP A 206 -1.76 -23.98 -7.86
CA ASP A 206 -1.89 -25.37 -8.31
C ASP A 206 -0.56 -26.11 -8.05
N PRO A 207 -0.53 -27.13 -7.16
CA PRO A 207 0.70 -27.84 -6.82
C PRO A 207 1.28 -28.66 -7.98
N LYS A 208 0.52 -28.89 -9.05
CA LYS A 208 0.97 -29.62 -10.26
C LYS A 208 1.63 -28.70 -11.29
N LYS A 209 1.64 -27.39 -11.06
CA LYS A 209 2.19 -26.39 -11.98
C LYS A 209 3.39 -25.68 -11.34
N PRO A 210 4.36 -25.24 -12.16
CA PRO A 210 5.52 -24.53 -11.64
C PRO A 210 5.15 -23.12 -11.15
N ILE A 211 6.00 -22.59 -10.27
CA ILE A 211 6.08 -21.17 -9.93
C ILE A 211 7.21 -20.55 -10.77
N TYR A 212 6.95 -19.37 -11.34
CA TYR A 212 7.88 -18.57 -12.12
C TYR A 212 8.31 -17.34 -11.31
N PRO A 213 9.55 -17.27 -10.82
CA PRO A 213 10.09 -16.06 -10.24
C PRO A 213 10.28 -15.00 -11.32
N VAL A 214 9.80 -13.79 -11.09
CA VAL A 214 9.88 -12.66 -12.01
C VAL A 214 10.55 -11.48 -11.31
N ARG A 215 11.58 -10.91 -11.94
CA ARG A 215 12.21 -9.64 -11.52
C ARG A 215 11.87 -8.57 -12.54
N THR A 216 11.32 -7.46 -12.07
CA THR A 216 10.90 -6.35 -12.93
C THR A 216 11.43 -5.02 -12.43
N ILE A 217 11.87 -4.17 -13.35
CA ILE A 217 12.06 -2.74 -13.13
C ILE A 217 11.01 -2.03 -13.98
N PHE A 218 10.18 -1.21 -13.34
CA PHE A 218 9.12 -0.47 -14.01
C PHE A 218 8.95 0.92 -13.38
N THR A 219 8.35 1.83 -14.15
CA THR A 219 7.88 3.13 -13.65
C THR A 219 6.38 3.16 -13.71
N THR A 220 5.74 3.52 -12.60
CA THR A 220 4.35 3.95 -12.60
C THR A 220 4.28 5.47 -12.77
N CYS A 221 3.35 5.94 -13.58
CA CYS A 221 3.07 7.36 -13.77
C CYS A 221 1.62 7.62 -13.38
N THR A 222 1.40 8.54 -12.44
CA THR A 222 0.08 8.98 -12.01
C THR A 222 -0.17 10.39 -12.52
N ASP A 223 -1.23 10.54 -13.30
CA ASP A 223 -1.59 11.79 -13.96
C ASP A 223 -2.68 12.53 -13.17
N TYR A 224 -2.29 13.55 -12.42
CA TYR A 224 -3.22 14.45 -11.72
C TYR A 224 -3.47 15.72 -12.54
N ARG A 225 -4.52 16.45 -12.21
CA ARG A 225 -4.86 17.73 -12.83
C ARG A 225 -3.76 18.77 -12.61
N THR A 226 -3.13 18.76 -11.44
CA THR A 226 -2.14 19.77 -11.03
C THR A 226 -0.70 19.30 -11.16
N ALA A 227 -0.47 18.00 -11.32
CA ALA A 227 0.88 17.43 -11.31
C ALA A 227 0.92 16.04 -11.94
N ILE A 228 2.14 15.57 -12.18
CA ILE A 228 2.44 14.17 -12.46
C ILE A 228 3.35 13.63 -11.36
N THR A 229 3.03 12.42 -10.90
CA THR A 229 3.91 11.66 -10.00
C THR A 229 4.45 10.45 -10.73
N ARG A 230 5.77 10.29 -10.77
CA ARG A 230 6.44 9.11 -11.32
C ARG A 230 7.14 8.37 -10.21
N ARG A 231 6.96 7.05 -10.15
CA ARG A 231 7.66 6.19 -9.21
C ARG A 231 8.32 5.05 -9.95
N LYS A 232 9.64 5.00 -9.93
CA LYS A 232 10.44 3.93 -10.51
C LYS A 232 10.74 2.91 -9.41
N MET A 233 10.48 1.64 -9.70
CA MET A 233 10.50 0.57 -8.71
C MET A 233 11.19 -0.65 -9.29
N GLU A 234 11.88 -1.38 -8.41
CA GLU A 234 12.27 -2.76 -8.67
C GLU A 234 11.50 -3.72 -7.77
N ARG A 235 10.90 -4.75 -8.35
CA ARG A 235 10.08 -5.74 -7.62
C ARG A 235 10.40 -7.16 -8.04
N LEU A 236 10.22 -8.06 -7.07
CA LEU A 236 10.24 -9.49 -7.27
C LEU A 236 8.81 -10.02 -7.11
N TYR A 237 8.41 -10.90 -8.03
CA TYR A 237 7.15 -11.62 -7.97
C TYR A 237 7.41 -13.11 -8.06
N ASP A 238 6.54 -13.88 -7.43
CA ASP A 238 6.34 -15.28 -7.78
C ASP A 238 5.01 -15.39 -8.52
N CYS A 239 5.07 -15.79 -9.78
CA CYS A 239 3.89 -16.00 -10.62
C CYS A 239 3.56 -17.48 -10.74
N PHE A 240 2.29 -17.85 -10.61
CA PHE A 240 1.85 -19.23 -10.57
C PHE A 240 0.45 -19.40 -11.16
N THR A 241 0.12 -20.63 -11.54
CA THR A 241 -1.25 -20.99 -11.93
C THR A 241 -2.09 -21.16 -10.68
N HIS A 242 -3.22 -20.48 -10.60
CA HIS A 242 -4.17 -20.63 -9.50
C HIS A 242 -4.92 -21.97 -9.61
N LYS A 243 -5.34 -22.56 -8.49
CA LYS A 243 -6.08 -23.84 -8.45
C LYS A 243 -7.32 -23.87 -9.36
N ASN A 244 -8.00 -22.72 -9.45
CA ASN A 244 -9.20 -22.53 -10.30
C ASN A 244 -8.86 -22.18 -11.76
N GLY A 245 -7.59 -22.30 -12.16
CA GLY A 245 -7.08 -21.81 -13.44
C GLY A 245 -6.75 -20.31 -13.41
N GLY A 246 -6.13 -19.86 -14.50
CA GLY A 246 -5.59 -18.50 -14.59
C GLY A 246 -4.23 -18.33 -13.92
N VAL A 247 -3.54 -17.24 -14.26
CA VAL A 247 -2.21 -16.92 -13.73
C VAL A 247 -2.33 -15.75 -12.75
N GLN A 248 -1.66 -15.88 -11.61
CA GLN A 248 -1.53 -14.85 -10.60
C GLN A 248 -0.05 -14.57 -10.30
N CYS A 249 0.25 -13.40 -9.77
CA CYS A 249 1.58 -13.02 -9.34
C CYS A 249 1.49 -12.38 -7.97
N THR A 250 2.28 -12.87 -7.02
CA THR A 250 2.40 -12.32 -5.67
C THR A 250 3.75 -11.66 -5.53
N GLN A 251 3.79 -10.41 -5.07
CA GLN A 251 5.05 -9.73 -4.76
C GLN A 251 5.74 -10.43 -3.58
N VAL A 252 7.03 -10.76 -3.71
CA VAL A 252 7.79 -11.40 -2.63
C VAL A 252 8.64 -10.38 -1.89
N GLY A 253 8.54 -10.36 -0.55
CA GLY A 253 9.05 -9.30 0.32
C GLY A 253 10.57 -9.26 0.56
N ARG A 254 11.40 -9.86 -0.31
CA ARG A 254 12.85 -9.74 -0.19
C ARG A 254 13.32 -8.44 -0.84
N THR A 255 13.51 -7.40 -0.04
CA THR A 255 14.04 -6.09 -0.47
C THR A 255 15.56 -6.06 -0.54
N ALA A 256 16.27 -7.03 0.07
CA ALA A 256 17.72 -7.09 0.00
C ALA A 256 18.21 -7.23 -1.46
N GLY A 257 18.97 -6.22 -1.93
CA GLY A 257 19.50 -6.18 -3.29
C GLY A 257 18.53 -5.69 -4.36
N LEU A 258 17.39 -5.12 -3.97
CA LEU A 258 16.52 -4.37 -4.88
C LEU A 258 16.89 -2.87 -4.85
N MET A 259 16.71 -2.22 -5.99
CA MET A 259 16.78 -0.77 -6.12
C MET A 259 15.77 -0.11 -5.17
N GLU A 260 16.20 0.97 -4.51
CA GLU A 260 15.29 1.85 -3.77
C GLU A 260 14.29 2.50 -4.73
N ASP A 261 13.09 2.79 -4.23
CA ASP A 261 12.10 3.45 -5.05
C ASP A 261 12.49 4.91 -5.27
N GLU A 262 12.54 5.33 -6.54
CA GLU A 262 12.76 6.73 -6.91
C GLU A 262 11.41 7.37 -7.22
N GLU A 263 11.07 8.45 -6.52
CA GLU A 263 9.84 9.22 -6.75
C GLU A 263 10.16 10.61 -7.29
N GLN A 264 9.40 11.04 -8.30
CA GLN A 264 9.51 12.36 -8.93
C GLN A 264 8.13 13.01 -9.02
N TYR A 265 8.04 14.24 -8.52
CA TYR A 265 6.87 15.10 -8.64
C TYR A 265 7.12 16.20 -9.67
N ILE A 266 6.18 16.38 -10.61
CA ILE A 266 6.28 17.34 -11.71
C ILE A 266 5.01 18.21 -11.71
N PRO A 267 5.07 19.48 -11.28
CA PRO A 267 3.90 20.36 -11.33
C PRO A 267 3.53 20.69 -12.78
N LYS A 268 2.22 20.82 -13.06
CA LYS A 268 1.71 21.33 -14.33
C LYS A 268 1.53 22.85 -14.23
N GLN A 269 1.84 23.54 -15.32
CA GLN A 269 1.64 24.99 -15.46
C GLN A 269 0.25 25.31 -15.99
#